data_AF-A0A7L4QDR6-F1
#
_entry.id   AF-A0A7L4QDR6-F1
#
_cell.length_a   1.000
_cell.length_b   1.000
_cell.length_c   1.000
_cell.angle_alpha   90.00
_cell.angle_beta   90.00
_cell.angle_gamma   90.00
#
_symmetry.space_group_name_H-M   'P 1'
#
loop_
_entity.id
_entity.type
_entity.pdbx_description
1 polymer ?
#
loop_
_entity_poly.entity_id
_entity_poly.type
_entity_poly.pdbx_seq_one_letter_code
_entity_poly.pdbx_strand_id
1 'polypeptide(L)'
;MNGNDDQEDVVDFGEIVDQEAEKIIFEKNHERTVALGDLWLSLMNEKVMESDAPLEKKLEIMFVMATNSLLDLIMGSQPGEVALLVAKNLDEYLRVALVNRKYGTDLMKAFQDEFFQEYGSEFETEDELDCALETFETNWWNTKREELDNKSPNRAVKEITEEYNL
;
A
#
# COMPACT_ATOMS: atom_id res chain seq x y z
N MET A 1 18.49 -26.58 53.73
CA MET A 1 19.07 -25.46 52.97
C MET A 1 17.98 -25.00 52.03
N ASN A 2 17.38 -23.85 52.31
CA ASN A 2 16.36 -23.23 51.47
C ASN A 2 17.05 -22.64 50.24
N GLY A 3 16.73 -23.13 49.06
CA GLY A 3 16.98 -22.42 47.80
C GLY A 3 15.65 -21.78 47.41
N ASN A 4 15.54 -20.47 47.61
CA ASN A 4 14.52 -19.68 46.92
C ASN A 4 14.89 -19.67 45.44
N ASP A 5 14.10 -20.34 44.62
CA ASP A 5 14.02 -20.04 43.19
C ASP A 5 13.12 -18.80 43.03
N ASP A 6 13.67 -17.63 43.34
CA ASP A 6 13.13 -16.36 42.88
C ASP A 6 13.60 -16.19 41.43
N GLN A 7 12.92 -16.83 40.49
CA GLN A 7 12.97 -16.41 39.07
C GLN A 7 12.31 -15.03 39.01
N GLU A 8 13.12 -13.98 39.09
CA GLU A 8 12.70 -12.65 38.67
C GLU A 8 12.29 -12.76 37.20
N ASP A 9 10.98 -12.64 36.95
CA ASP A 9 10.46 -12.31 35.63
C ASP A 9 11.20 -11.05 35.16
N VAL A 10 12.17 -11.23 34.27
CA VAL A 10 12.85 -10.11 33.62
C VAL A 10 11.83 -9.47 32.71
N VAL A 11 11.15 -8.45 33.25
CA VAL A 11 10.21 -7.64 32.50
C VAL A 11 11.01 -6.92 31.42
N ASP A 12 10.79 -7.31 30.16
CA ASP A 12 11.36 -6.61 29.03
C ASP A 12 10.64 -5.25 28.90
N PHE A 13 11.33 -4.20 29.37
CA PHE A 13 10.84 -2.84 29.28
C PHE A 13 10.64 -2.39 27.83
N GLY A 14 11.30 -3.02 26.85
CA GLY A 14 11.05 -2.80 25.42
C GLY A 14 9.65 -3.26 25.01
N GLU A 15 9.27 -4.49 25.35
CA GLU A 15 7.94 -5.04 25.05
C GLU A 15 6.81 -4.25 25.72
N ILE A 16 7.01 -3.76 26.94
CA ILE A 16 6.01 -2.91 27.63
C ILE A 16 5.83 -1.57 26.92
N VAL A 17 6.93 -0.94 26.48
CA VAL A 17 6.88 0.33 25.76
C VAL A 17 6.21 0.13 24.39
N ASP A 18 6.49 -0.97 23.71
CA ASP A 18 5.89 -1.30 22.41
C ASP A 18 4.39 -1.60 22.55
N GLN A 19 3.97 -2.34 23.58
CA GLN A 19 2.56 -2.58 23.88
C GLN A 19 1.82 -1.28 24.21
N GLU A 20 2.40 -0.40 25.03
CA GLU A 20 1.77 0.89 25.37
C GLU A 20 1.72 1.82 24.16
N ALA A 21 2.74 1.81 23.30
CA ALA A 21 2.72 2.52 22.03
C ALA A 21 1.61 1.99 21.12
N GLU A 22 1.45 0.67 20.99
CA GLU A 22 0.39 0.05 20.21
C GLU A 22 -1.00 0.46 20.69
N LYS A 23 -1.23 0.47 22.01
CA LYS A 23 -2.49 0.96 22.60
C LYS A 23 -2.76 2.42 22.24
N ILE A 24 -1.76 3.27 22.42
CA ILE A 24 -1.91 4.70 22.11
C ILE A 24 -2.12 4.90 20.60
N ILE A 25 -1.42 4.16 19.74
CA ILE A 25 -1.48 4.32 18.30
C ILE A 25 -2.80 3.77 17.73
N PHE A 26 -3.28 2.62 18.19
CA PHE A 26 -4.38 1.91 17.50
C PHE A 26 -5.69 1.81 18.29
N GLU A 27 -5.68 1.64 19.61
CA GLU A 27 -6.92 1.36 20.36
C GLU A 27 -7.92 2.51 20.29
N LYS A 28 -7.42 3.75 20.20
CA LYS A 28 -8.28 4.95 20.09
C LYS A 28 -8.74 5.26 18.67
N ASN A 29 -8.42 4.42 17.67
CA ASN A 29 -8.77 4.71 16.29
C ASN A 29 -10.28 4.79 16.09
N HIS A 30 -11.06 3.98 16.82
CA HIS A 30 -12.52 4.07 16.75
C HIS A 30 -13.03 5.45 17.19
N GLU A 31 -12.61 5.94 18.36
CA GLU A 31 -13.00 7.25 18.88
C GLU A 31 -12.49 8.38 18.00
N ARG A 32 -11.26 8.27 17.46
CA ARG A 32 -10.71 9.22 16.50
C ARG A 32 -11.55 9.28 15.23
N THR A 33 -11.97 8.13 14.69
CA THR A 33 -12.85 8.08 13.52
C THR A 33 -14.19 8.75 13.80
N VAL A 34 -14.80 8.53 14.97
CA VAL A 34 -16.04 9.23 15.36
C VAL A 34 -15.83 10.74 15.45
N ALA A 35 -14.78 11.20 16.13
CA ALA A 35 -14.47 12.62 16.26
C ALA A 35 -14.15 13.29 14.92
N LEU A 36 -13.42 12.60 14.03
CA LEU A 36 -13.20 13.04 12.66
C LEU A 36 -14.51 13.09 11.87
N GLY A 37 -15.43 12.17 12.12
CA GLY A 37 -16.79 12.20 11.58
C GLY A 37 -17.51 13.51 11.92
N ASP A 38 -17.50 13.93 13.18
CA ASP A 38 -18.13 15.19 13.60
C ASP A 38 -17.52 16.42 12.92
N LEU A 39 -16.19 16.42 12.74
CA LEU A 39 -15.46 17.52 12.09
C LEU A 39 -15.65 17.56 10.57
N TRP A 40 -15.59 16.41 9.90
CA TRP A 40 -15.52 16.34 8.44
C TRP A 40 -16.87 16.08 7.78
N LEU A 41 -17.76 15.27 8.37
CA LEU A 41 -19.03 14.92 7.72
C LEU A 41 -19.93 16.14 7.55
N SER A 42 -19.94 17.06 8.50
CA SER A 42 -20.73 18.30 8.40
C SER A 42 -20.26 19.16 7.21
N LEU A 43 -18.95 19.39 7.10
CA LEU A 43 -18.32 20.14 6.00
C LEU A 43 -18.52 19.46 4.64
N MET A 44 -18.34 18.14 4.59
CA MET A 44 -18.55 17.36 3.36
C MET A 44 -20.01 17.38 2.93
N ASN A 45 -20.95 17.19 3.86
CA ASN A 45 -22.38 17.25 3.56
C ASN A 45 -22.80 18.62 3.04
N GLU A 46 -22.32 19.71 3.63
CA GLU A 46 -22.60 21.07 3.12
C GLU A 46 -22.16 21.19 1.65
N LYS A 47 -20.89 20.91 1.36
CA LYS A 47 -20.31 21.00 0.01
C LYS A 47 -20.98 20.09 -1.01
N VAL A 48 -21.38 18.90 -0.60
CA VAL A 48 -21.95 17.89 -1.49
C VAL A 48 -23.45 18.12 -1.71
N MET A 49 -24.16 18.67 -0.72
CA MET A 49 -25.58 19.01 -0.84
C MET A 49 -25.81 20.29 -1.64
N GLU A 50 -24.81 21.18 -1.74
CA GLU A 50 -24.78 22.28 -2.72
C GLU A 50 -24.80 21.81 -4.18
N SER A 51 -24.44 20.54 -4.44
CA SER A 51 -24.47 19.96 -5.78
C SER A 51 -25.87 19.46 -6.15
N ASP A 52 -26.32 19.74 -7.38
CA ASP A 52 -27.54 19.16 -7.96
C ASP A 52 -27.32 17.75 -8.52
N ALA A 53 -26.13 17.15 -8.33
CA ALA A 53 -25.81 15.84 -8.88
C ALA A 53 -26.63 14.70 -8.24
N PRO A 54 -26.84 13.57 -8.95
CA PRO A 54 -27.45 12.38 -8.38
C PRO A 54 -26.70 11.85 -7.15
N LEU A 55 -27.39 11.13 -6.27
CA LEU A 55 -26.83 10.62 -5.01
C LEU A 55 -25.54 9.80 -5.21
N GLU A 56 -25.50 8.94 -6.23
CA GLU A 56 -24.31 8.15 -6.56
C GLU A 56 -23.09 9.05 -6.82
N LYS A 57 -23.27 10.13 -7.59
CA LYS A 57 -22.21 11.09 -7.87
C LYS A 57 -21.81 11.90 -6.63
N LYS A 58 -22.76 12.18 -5.74
CA LYS A 58 -22.49 12.82 -4.43
C LYS A 58 -21.60 11.95 -3.55
N LEU A 59 -21.83 10.63 -3.53
CA LEU A 59 -20.98 9.69 -2.79
C LEU A 59 -19.57 9.63 -3.39
N GLU A 60 -19.43 9.64 -4.71
CA GLU A 60 -18.12 9.73 -5.36
C GLU A 60 -17.38 11.02 -4.98
N ILE A 61 -18.06 12.17 -4.95
CA ILE A 61 -17.46 13.45 -4.54
C ILE A 61 -17.00 13.36 -3.07
N MET A 62 -17.84 12.83 -2.17
CA MET A 62 -17.45 12.62 -0.76
C MET A 62 -16.20 11.73 -0.65
N PHE A 63 -16.15 10.63 -1.40
CA PHE A 63 -14.98 9.74 -1.41
C PHE A 63 -13.72 10.46 -1.87
N VAL A 64 -13.79 11.24 -2.97
CA VAL A 64 -12.64 12.00 -3.48
C VAL A 64 -12.18 13.04 -2.46
N MET A 65 -13.10 13.80 -1.86
CA MET A 65 -12.76 14.81 -0.85
C MET A 65 -12.07 14.19 0.38
N ALA A 66 -12.68 13.14 0.95
CA ALA A 66 -12.14 12.47 2.12
C ALA A 66 -10.78 11.82 1.85
N THR A 67 -10.65 11.13 0.71
CA THR A 67 -9.39 10.47 0.33
C THR A 67 -8.29 11.49 0.07
N ASN A 68 -8.59 12.59 -0.64
CA ASN A 68 -7.62 13.66 -0.85
C ASN A 68 -7.14 14.26 0.47
N SER A 69 -8.06 14.57 1.39
CA SER A 69 -7.68 15.10 2.71
C SER A 69 -6.84 14.13 3.55
N LEU A 70 -7.10 12.82 3.45
CA LEU A 70 -6.26 11.81 4.09
C LEU A 70 -4.86 11.77 3.48
N LEU A 71 -4.75 11.82 2.15
CA LEU A 71 -3.45 11.88 1.47
C LEU A 71 -2.69 13.16 1.84
N ASP A 72 -3.36 14.32 1.86
CA ASP A 72 -2.77 15.59 2.30
C ASP A 72 -2.25 15.51 3.74
N LEU A 73 -3.01 14.88 4.64
CA LEU A 73 -2.59 14.67 6.03
C LEU A 73 -1.37 13.76 6.12
N ILE A 74 -1.40 12.61 5.40
CA ILE A 74 -0.30 11.64 5.39
C ILE A 74 0.97 12.28 4.83
N MET A 75 0.88 13.00 3.71
CA MET A 75 2.04 13.62 3.07
C MET A 75 2.52 14.84 3.88
N GLY A 76 1.59 15.66 4.37
CA GLY A 76 1.88 16.87 5.14
C GLY A 76 2.42 16.62 6.54
N SER A 77 2.24 15.42 7.10
CA SER A 77 2.80 15.05 8.40
C SER A 77 4.24 14.55 8.34
N GLN A 78 4.82 14.38 7.14
CA GLN A 78 6.16 13.83 6.95
C GLN A 78 7.17 14.91 6.54
N PRO A 79 8.48 14.71 6.80
CA PRO A 79 9.53 15.48 6.14
C PRO A 79 9.43 15.37 4.62
N GLY A 80 9.80 16.42 3.89
CA GLY A 80 9.59 16.50 2.43
C GLY A 80 10.19 15.34 1.62
N GLU A 81 11.36 14.82 2.02
CA GLU A 81 11.99 13.64 1.37
C GLU A 81 11.17 12.37 1.57
N VAL A 82 10.63 12.18 2.78
CA VAL A 82 9.77 11.04 3.11
C VAL A 82 8.42 11.17 2.40
N ALA A 83 7.83 12.37 2.38
CA ALA A 83 6.59 12.64 1.65
C ALA A 83 6.74 12.33 0.15
N LEU A 84 7.87 12.72 -0.46
CA LEU A 84 8.18 12.41 -1.86
C LEU A 84 8.30 10.90 -2.11
N LEU A 85 8.96 10.17 -1.20
CA LEU A 85 9.08 8.72 -1.29
C LEU A 85 7.71 8.04 -1.17
N VAL A 86 6.89 8.46 -0.19
CA VAL A 86 5.53 7.94 0.01
C VAL A 86 4.66 8.18 -1.23
N ALA A 87 4.72 9.37 -1.81
CA ALA A 87 3.98 9.69 -3.03
C ALA A 87 4.36 8.77 -4.21
N LYS A 88 5.67 8.63 -4.48
CA LYS A 88 6.15 7.75 -5.57
C LYS A 88 5.74 6.29 -5.36
N ASN A 89 5.92 5.77 -4.15
CA ASN A 89 5.57 4.38 -3.83
C ASN A 89 4.05 4.16 -3.93
N LEU A 90 3.25 5.14 -3.53
CA LEU A 90 1.80 5.08 -3.69
C LEU A 90 1.41 5.04 -5.18
N ASP A 91 2.02 5.87 -6.01
CA ASP A 91 1.76 5.89 -7.45
C ASP A 91 2.13 4.55 -8.10
N GLU A 92 3.29 3.99 -7.77
CA GLU A 92 3.74 2.67 -8.23
C GLU A 92 2.77 1.56 -7.83
N TYR A 93 2.37 1.54 -6.55
CA TYR A 93 1.36 0.61 -6.04
C TYR A 93 0.03 0.75 -6.79
N LEU A 94 -0.49 1.98 -6.95
CA LEU A 94 -1.76 2.24 -7.62
C LEU A 94 -1.72 1.77 -9.06
N ARG A 95 -0.63 2.03 -9.79
CA ARG A 95 -0.48 1.59 -11.18
C ARG A 95 -0.56 0.07 -11.29
N VAL A 96 0.16 -0.68 -10.46
CA VAL A 96 0.13 -2.16 -10.47
C VAL A 96 -1.24 -2.69 -10.02
N ALA A 97 -1.81 -2.13 -8.95
CA ALA A 97 -3.11 -2.57 -8.44
C ALA A 97 -4.25 -2.34 -9.45
N LEU A 98 -4.22 -1.22 -10.18
CA LEU A 98 -5.18 -0.93 -11.24
C LEU A 98 -5.02 -1.85 -12.45
N VAL A 99 -3.78 -2.21 -12.83
CA VAL A 99 -3.53 -3.25 -13.84
C VAL A 99 -4.10 -4.60 -13.38
N ASN A 100 -3.76 -5.04 -12.17
CA ASN A 100 -4.28 -6.27 -11.56
C ASN A 100 -5.82 -6.31 -11.60
N ARG A 101 -6.47 -5.22 -11.19
CA ARG A 101 -7.93 -5.08 -11.23
C ARG A 101 -8.49 -5.13 -12.65
N LYS A 102 -7.86 -4.46 -13.61
CA LYS A 102 -8.33 -4.36 -15.00
C LYS A 102 -8.30 -5.71 -15.73
N TYR A 103 -7.25 -6.49 -15.50
CA TYR A 103 -7.04 -7.78 -16.17
C TYR A 103 -7.39 -9.00 -15.30
N GLY A 104 -7.81 -8.79 -14.04
CA GLY A 104 -8.15 -9.88 -13.12
C GLY A 104 -6.95 -10.76 -12.77
N THR A 105 -5.76 -10.17 -12.69
CA THR A 105 -4.48 -10.86 -12.46
C THR A 105 -3.81 -10.39 -11.16
N ASP A 106 -2.75 -11.09 -10.76
CA ASP A 106 -1.82 -10.67 -9.72
C ASP A 106 -0.41 -10.70 -10.29
N LEU A 107 0.07 -9.55 -10.79
CA LEU A 107 1.36 -9.46 -11.44
C LEU A 107 2.53 -9.83 -10.53
N MET A 108 2.50 -9.46 -9.25
CA MET A 108 3.61 -9.72 -8.34
C MET A 108 3.67 -11.20 -7.97
N LYS A 109 2.52 -11.82 -7.78
CA LYS A 109 2.45 -13.26 -7.56
C LYS A 109 2.88 -14.04 -8.82
N ALA A 110 2.39 -13.65 -10.00
CA ALA A 110 2.78 -14.29 -11.26
C ALA A 110 4.30 -14.17 -11.51
N PHE A 111 4.87 -12.99 -11.24
CA PHE A 111 6.31 -12.78 -11.28
C PHE A 111 7.06 -13.75 -10.37
N GLN A 112 6.65 -13.84 -9.11
CA GLN A 112 7.29 -14.70 -8.12
C GLN A 112 7.18 -16.18 -8.49
N ASP A 113 5.98 -16.64 -8.84
CA ASP A 113 5.71 -18.04 -9.20
C ASP A 113 6.54 -18.46 -10.43
N GLU A 114 6.59 -17.60 -11.46
CA GLU A 114 7.35 -17.88 -12.68
C GLU A 114 8.87 -17.79 -12.46
N PHE A 115 9.34 -16.87 -11.62
CA PHE A 115 10.76 -16.77 -11.26
C PHE A 115 11.24 -18.09 -10.63
N PHE A 116 10.52 -18.58 -9.62
CA PHE A 116 10.86 -19.84 -8.95
C PHE A 116 10.68 -21.05 -9.86
N GLN A 117 9.77 -20.99 -10.84
CA GLN A 117 9.62 -22.05 -11.83
C GLN A 117 10.82 -22.11 -12.78
N GLU A 118 11.39 -20.98 -13.17
CA GLU A 118 12.50 -20.91 -14.13
C GLU A 118 13.88 -21.09 -13.47
N TYR A 119 14.12 -20.42 -12.34
CA TYR A 119 15.42 -20.38 -11.66
C TYR A 119 15.50 -21.27 -10.42
N GLY A 120 14.38 -21.76 -9.90
CA GLY A 120 14.33 -22.50 -8.65
C GLY A 120 14.49 -21.60 -7.41
N SER A 121 14.55 -22.20 -6.23
CA SER A 121 14.61 -21.50 -4.93
C SER A 121 15.96 -21.62 -4.21
N GLU A 122 16.94 -22.27 -4.82
CA GLU A 122 18.25 -22.52 -4.25
C GLU A 122 19.32 -21.81 -5.07
N PHE A 123 20.04 -20.89 -4.42
CA PHE A 123 21.14 -20.12 -5.00
C PHE A 123 22.37 -20.31 -4.13
N GLU A 124 23.56 -20.44 -4.74
CA GLU A 124 24.80 -20.66 -3.99
C GLU A 124 25.29 -19.36 -3.35
N THR A 125 25.00 -18.21 -3.98
CA THR A 125 25.38 -16.88 -3.50
C THR A 125 24.29 -15.83 -3.73
N GLU A 126 24.37 -14.72 -3.00
CA GLU A 126 23.53 -13.54 -3.20
C GLU A 126 23.75 -12.92 -4.60
N ASP A 127 25.01 -12.84 -5.06
CA ASP A 127 25.34 -12.34 -6.40
C ASP A 127 24.65 -13.15 -7.52
N GLU A 128 24.53 -14.47 -7.35
CA GLU A 128 23.84 -15.35 -8.30
C GLU A 128 22.33 -15.06 -8.34
N LEU A 129 21.73 -14.89 -7.16
CA LEU A 129 20.32 -14.51 -7.02
C LEU A 129 20.05 -13.15 -7.68
N ASP A 130 20.87 -12.14 -7.40
CA ASP A 130 20.71 -10.80 -7.96
C ASP A 130 20.82 -10.80 -9.49
N CYS A 131 21.80 -11.53 -10.04
CA CYS A 131 21.95 -11.67 -11.49
C CYS A 131 20.74 -12.39 -12.14
N ALA A 132 20.21 -13.42 -11.48
CA ALA A 132 19.02 -14.14 -11.94
C ALA A 132 17.79 -13.23 -11.91
N LEU A 133 17.59 -12.50 -10.81
CA LEU A 133 16.49 -11.55 -10.65
C LEU A 133 16.54 -10.43 -11.69
N GLU A 134 17.69 -9.78 -11.90
CA GLU A 134 17.81 -8.69 -12.87
C GLU A 134 17.47 -9.15 -14.30
N THR A 135 17.99 -10.33 -14.68
CA THR A 135 17.75 -10.93 -16.00
C THR A 135 16.28 -11.28 -16.18
N PHE A 136 15.71 -11.98 -15.19
CA PHE A 136 14.31 -12.38 -15.23
C PHE A 136 13.40 -11.16 -15.24
N GLU A 137 13.63 -10.18 -14.37
CA GLU A 137 12.84 -8.96 -14.25
C GLU A 137 12.79 -8.19 -15.56
N THR A 138 13.96 -7.93 -16.14
CA THR A 138 14.06 -7.20 -17.40
C THR A 138 13.27 -7.90 -18.51
N ASN A 139 13.33 -9.22 -18.59
CA ASN A 139 12.61 -9.98 -19.61
C ASN A 139 11.11 -10.06 -19.31
N TRP A 140 10.75 -10.37 -18.07
CA TRP A 140 9.38 -10.64 -17.63
C TRP A 140 8.48 -9.42 -17.80
N TRP A 141 8.94 -8.23 -17.38
CA TRP A 141 8.17 -6.98 -17.49
C TRP A 141 8.00 -6.49 -18.93
N ASN A 142 8.83 -6.96 -19.86
CA ASN A 142 8.81 -6.57 -21.28
C ASN A 142 8.22 -7.63 -22.21
N THR A 143 7.96 -8.85 -21.73
CA THR A 143 7.38 -9.94 -22.51
C THR A 143 5.86 -9.82 -22.57
N LYS A 144 5.29 -10.11 -23.74
CA LYS A 144 3.83 -10.08 -23.96
C LYS A 144 3.15 -11.25 -23.26
N ARG A 145 2.00 -10.97 -22.66
CA ARG A 145 1.23 -11.91 -21.84
C ARG A 145 -0.20 -12.02 -22.32
N GLU A 146 -0.72 -13.23 -22.44
CA GLU A 146 -2.08 -13.48 -22.94
C GLU A 146 -3.12 -12.87 -22.01
N GLU A 147 -2.91 -13.02 -20.70
CA GLU A 147 -3.73 -12.47 -19.63
C GLU A 147 -3.74 -10.94 -19.59
N LEU A 148 -2.83 -10.27 -20.30
CA LEU A 148 -2.77 -8.82 -20.45
C LEU A 148 -3.16 -8.36 -21.87
N ASP A 149 -4.02 -9.11 -22.56
CA ASP A 149 -4.42 -8.86 -23.95
C ASP A 149 -3.19 -8.78 -24.90
N ASN A 150 -2.20 -9.66 -24.70
CA ASN A 150 -0.94 -9.68 -25.43
C ASN A 150 -0.07 -8.41 -25.28
N LYS A 151 -0.27 -7.65 -24.20
CA LYS A 151 0.64 -6.56 -23.79
C LYS A 151 1.70 -7.09 -22.83
N SER A 152 2.80 -6.36 -22.71
CA SER A 152 3.73 -6.59 -21.61
C SER A 152 3.23 -5.90 -20.33
N PRO A 153 3.63 -6.38 -19.15
CA PRO A 153 3.37 -5.70 -17.89
C PRO A 153 3.75 -4.21 -17.91
N ASN A 154 4.94 -3.86 -18.42
CA ASN A 154 5.37 -2.46 -18.57
C ASN A 154 4.44 -1.65 -19.48
N ARG A 155 3.93 -2.25 -20.56
CA ARG A 155 2.98 -1.57 -21.45
C ARG A 155 1.64 -1.35 -20.75
N ALA A 156 1.14 -2.34 -20.02
CA ALA A 156 -0.11 -2.22 -19.27
C ALA A 156 -0.01 -1.18 -18.15
N VAL A 157 1.09 -1.17 -17.39
CA VAL A 157 1.40 -0.16 -16.38
C VAL A 157 1.44 1.23 -16.99
N LYS A 158 2.17 1.41 -18.10
CA LYS A 158 2.27 2.70 -18.80
C LYS A 158 0.91 3.24 -19.26
N GLU A 159 0.02 2.39 -19.76
CA GLU A 159 -1.32 2.82 -20.15
C GLU A 159 -2.15 3.30 -18.95
N ILE A 160 -2.04 2.63 -17.81
CA ILE A 160 -2.68 3.07 -16.55
C ILE A 160 -2.07 4.37 -16.03
N THR A 161 -0.75 4.52 -16.07
CA THR A 161 -0.03 5.76 -15.76
C THR A 161 -0.59 6.93 -16.58
N GLU A 162 -0.75 6.75 -17.89
CA GLU A 162 -1.31 7.78 -18.78
C GLU A 162 -2.81 8.05 -18.52
N GLU A 163 -3.60 7.02 -18.25
CA GLU A 163 -5.04 7.12 -17.97
C GLU A 163 -5.34 7.92 -16.70
N TYR A 164 -4.56 7.71 -15.65
CA TYR A 164 -4.77 8.32 -14.33
C TYR A 164 -3.85 9.51 -14.05
N ASN A 165 -2.92 9.83 -14.96
CA ASN A 165 -1.89 10.86 -14.79
C ASN A 165 -1.11 10.69 -13.48
N LEU A 166 -0.74 9.44 -13.18
CA LEU A 166 0.11 9.05 -12.07
C LEU A 166 1.57 9.03 -12.50
#